data_AF-A0A498DD76-F1
#
_entry.id   AF-A0A498DD76-F1
#
_cell.length_a   1.000
_cell.length_b   1.000
_cell.length_c   1.000
_cell.angle_alpha   90.00
_cell.angle_beta   90.00
_cell.angle_gamma   90.00
#
_symmetry.space_group_name_H-M   'P 1'
#
loop_
_entity.id
_entity.type
_entity.pdbx_description
1 polymer ?
#
loop_
_entity_poly.entity_id
_entity_poly.type
_entity_poly.pdbx_seq_one_letter_code
_entity_poly.pdbx_strand_id
1 'polypeptide(L)'
;MISVITCTIRDHFIEEVFHNFGSQKIEEEKELIIILNKDDMDLAMWKERASNYHNVSVFQLPEETSPGLCQNFAVHKAKYNIIAKFDDDDFYSPYYLKEQLNAFHNTDADIVGKRDCFYYLEGENKLVETTFGQENQFVERVTDSSLMFRKEIFQTLQFPDLNKSYDNKFQQLCLKNGFKIYSTDKYNYTVVRRQDKETHTWGISDKTLKRIFSVVAKTRDYKSYVTKPID
;
A
#
# COMPACT_ATOMS: atom_id res chain seq x y z
N MET A 1 -14.07 9.35 5.41
CA MET A 1 -13.41 8.73 6.58
C MET A 1 -12.67 7.47 6.12
N ILE A 2 -11.43 7.25 6.56
CA ILE A 2 -10.55 6.19 6.04
C ILE A 2 -9.83 5.46 7.17
N SER A 3 -9.84 4.13 7.17
CA SER A 3 -8.97 3.33 8.02
C SER A 3 -7.76 2.88 7.22
N VAL A 4 -6.58 3.39 7.57
CA VAL A 4 -5.31 2.92 7.02
C VAL A 4 -4.88 1.68 7.78
N ILE A 5 -4.51 0.61 7.07
CA ILE A 5 -4.00 -0.63 7.67
C ILE A 5 -2.57 -0.86 7.21
N THR A 6 -1.71 -1.26 8.14
CA THR A 6 -0.33 -1.62 7.89
C THR A 6 0.02 -2.88 8.66
N CYS A 7 0.57 -3.86 7.97
CA CYS A 7 1.18 -5.04 8.59
C CYS A 7 2.70 -4.95 8.42
N THR A 8 3.46 -5.23 9.48
CA THR A 8 4.91 -5.18 9.44
C THR A 8 5.52 -6.35 10.22
N ILE A 9 6.72 -6.74 9.80
CA ILE A 9 7.58 -7.71 10.49
C ILE A 9 8.92 -7.07 10.91
N ARG A 10 9.00 -5.73 10.89
CA ARG A 10 10.26 -4.95 10.89
C ARG A 10 10.15 -3.69 11.74
N ASP A 11 10.80 -3.68 12.90
CA ASP A 11 10.74 -2.54 13.83
C ASP A 11 11.34 -1.25 13.25
N HIS A 12 12.36 -1.36 12.39
CA HIS A 12 13.05 -0.21 11.83
C HIS A 12 12.23 0.62 10.83
N PHE A 13 11.01 0.19 10.47
CA PHE A 13 10.08 0.97 9.64
C PHE A 13 9.04 1.77 10.43
N ILE A 14 9.17 1.82 11.75
CA ILE A 14 8.25 2.57 12.59
C ILE A 14 8.09 4.02 12.12
N GLU A 15 9.18 4.75 11.90
CA GLU A 15 9.08 6.16 11.50
C GLU A 15 8.52 6.33 10.08
N GLU A 16 8.85 5.45 9.14
CA GLU A 16 8.28 5.45 7.80
C GLU A 16 6.75 5.28 7.83
N VAL A 17 6.25 4.32 8.63
CA VAL A 17 4.81 4.06 8.78
C VAL A 17 4.10 5.31 9.33
N PHE A 18 4.59 5.85 10.43
CA PHE A 18 3.98 7.04 11.05
C PHE A 18 4.11 8.28 10.16
N HIS A 19 5.20 8.43 9.40
CA HIS A 19 5.38 9.54 8.46
C HIS A 19 4.43 9.44 7.25
N ASN A 20 4.34 8.27 6.61
CA ASN A 20 3.44 8.04 5.48
C ASN A 20 1.98 8.31 5.90
N PHE A 21 1.56 7.82 7.07
CA PHE A 21 0.23 8.11 7.60
C PHE A 21 0.07 9.59 7.93
N GLY A 22 0.96 10.17 8.74
CA GLY A 22 0.84 11.52 9.27
C GLY A 22 0.88 12.64 8.22
N SER A 23 1.57 12.40 7.10
CA SER A 23 1.76 13.40 6.04
C SER A 23 0.56 13.57 5.10
N GLN A 24 -0.44 12.69 5.16
CA GLN A 24 -1.60 12.73 4.25
C GLN A 24 -2.44 13.99 4.45
N LYS A 25 -2.58 14.79 3.38
CA LYS A 25 -3.35 16.04 3.31
C LYS A 25 -4.76 15.75 2.80
N ILE A 26 -5.62 15.29 3.70
CA ILE A 26 -7.04 15.04 3.45
C ILE A 26 -7.89 15.74 4.51
N GLU A 27 -9.13 16.08 4.16
CA GLU A 27 -10.09 16.68 5.10
C GLU A 27 -10.86 15.61 5.88
N GLU A 28 -10.96 14.40 5.32
CA GLU A 28 -11.63 13.29 5.93
C GLU A 28 -10.88 12.75 7.15
N GLU A 29 -11.64 12.41 8.19
CA GLU A 29 -11.11 11.68 9.34
C GLU A 29 -10.40 10.39 8.90
N LYS A 30 -9.22 10.14 9.47
CA LYS A 30 -8.46 8.91 9.26
C LYS A 30 -7.98 8.30 10.55
N GLU A 31 -7.85 6.98 10.56
CA GLU A 31 -7.18 6.24 11.62
C GLU A 31 -6.13 5.29 11.02
N LEU A 32 -5.20 4.84 11.86
CA LEU A 32 -4.18 3.88 11.48
C LEU A 32 -4.25 2.65 12.39
N ILE A 33 -4.26 1.47 11.78
CA ILE A 33 -4.21 0.18 12.47
C ILE A 33 -2.94 -0.54 12.04
N ILE A 34 -2.05 -0.76 13.01
CA ILE A 34 -0.76 -1.40 12.82
C ILE A 34 -0.84 -2.82 13.38
N ILE A 35 -0.45 -3.79 12.57
CA ILE A 35 -0.28 -5.19 12.97
C ILE A 35 1.20 -5.54 12.91
N LEU A 36 1.77 -5.89 14.07
CA LEU A 36 3.09 -6.49 14.18
C LEU A 36 2.91 -8.01 14.02
N ASN A 37 3.57 -8.62 13.04
CA ASN A 37 3.41 -10.03 12.70
C ASN A 37 4.74 -10.78 12.75
N LYS A 38 5.45 -10.57 13.86
CA LYS A 38 6.65 -11.31 14.22
C LYS A 38 6.79 -11.26 15.74
N ASP A 39 7.10 -12.41 16.35
CA ASP A 39 7.00 -12.58 17.80
C ASP A 39 8.04 -11.77 18.57
N ASP A 40 9.20 -11.52 17.98
CA ASP A 40 10.32 -10.79 18.58
C ASP A 40 10.28 -9.26 18.39
N MET A 41 9.21 -8.72 17.79
CA MET A 41 9.05 -7.27 17.62
C MET A 41 8.78 -6.55 18.93
N ASP A 42 9.28 -5.32 19.04
CA ASP A 42 9.11 -4.48 20.24
C ASP A 42 7.73 -3.80 20.28
N LEU A 43 6.70 -4.54 20.73
CA LEU A 43 5.35 -4.02 20.89
C LEU A 43 5.27 -2.78 21.81
N ALA A 44 6.16 -2.67 22.80
CA ALA A 44 6.16 -1.54 23.73
C ALA A 44 6.60 -0.26 23.00
N MET A 45 7.67 -0.32 22.22
CA MET A 45 8.15 0.78 21.37
C MET A 45 7.04 1.27 20.43
N TRP A 46 6.35 0.35 19.74
CA TRP A 46 5.26 0.73 18.83
C TRP A 46 4.07 1.38 19.56
N LYS A 47 3.69 0.85 20.73
CA LYS A 47 2.61 1.44 21.55
C LYS A 47 2.99 2.80 22.12
N GLU A 48 4.22 2.98 22.56
CA GLU A 48 4.74 4.26 23.02
C GLU A 48 4.69 5.29 21.88
N ARG A 49 5.17 4.94 20.69
CA ARG A 49 5.10 5.82 19.52
C ARG A 49 3.67 6.18 19.16
N ALA A 50 2.76 5.20 19.18
CA ALA A 50 1.34 5.38 18.89
C ALA A 50 0.61 6.25 19.93
N SER A 51 1.07 6.30 21.19
CA SER A 51 0.43 7.09 22.26
C SER A 51 0.38 8.59 21.97
N ASN A 52 1.20 9.08 21.04
CA ASN A 52 1.17 10.46 20.55
C ASN A 52 -0.03 10.77 19.64
N TYR A 53 -0.87 9.78 19.31
CA TYR A 53 -2.03 9.93 18.43
C TYR A 53 -3.27 9.27 19.02
N HIS A 54 -4.40 9.98 18.96
CA HIS A 54 -5.69 9.44 19.41
C HIS A 54 -6.33 8.47 18.39
N ASN A 55 -5.83 8.45 17.16
CA ASN A 55 -6.37 7.70 16.02
C ASN A 55 -5.43 6.62 15.51
N VAL A 56 -4.49 6.14 16.33
CA VAL A 56 -3.59 5.02 16.00
C VAL A 56 -3.83 3.86 16.96
N SER A 57 -3.87 2.63 16.45
CA SER A 57 -3.98 1.41 17.25
C SER A 57 -2.94 0.39 16.81
N VAL A 58 -2.30 -0.27 17.78
CA VAL A 58 -1.24 -1.25 17.53
C VAL A 58 -1.64 -2.59 18.14
N PHE A 59 -1.54 -3.63 17.33
CA PHE A 59 -1.77 -5.02 17.73
C PHE A 59 -0.57 -5.87 17.31
N GLN A 60 -0.34 -6.97 18.02
CA GLN A 60 0.61 -8.00 17.63
C GLN A 60 -0.16 -9.31 17.46
N LEU A 61 0.10 -10.00 16.36
CA LEU A 61 -0.42 -11.34 16.09
C LEU A 61 0.75 -12.33 16.04
N PRO A 62 0.52 -13.61 16.40
CA PRO A 62 1.54 -14.64 16.32
C PRO A 62 2.19 -14.72 14.92
N GLU A 63 3.49 -14.97 14.84
CA GLU A 63 4.25 -15.03 13.58
C GLU A 63 3.71 -16.08 12.59
N GLU A 64 3.08 -17.15 13.06
CA GLU A 64 2.43 -18.15 12.20
C GLU A 64 1.15 -17.65 11.52
N THR A 65 0.60 -16.53 11.98
CA THR A 65 -0.57 -15.89 11.35
C THR A 65 -0.16 -15.39 9.98
N SER A 66 -0.84 -15.86 8.94
CA SER A 66 -0.49 -15.43 7.58
C SER A 66 -0.74 -13.92 7.39
N PRO A 67 0.04 -13.24 6.55
CA PRO A 67 -0.21 -11.85 6.16
C PRO A 67 -1.65 -11.57 5.71
N GLY A 68 -2.29 -12.49 4.99
CA GLY A 68 -3.70 -12.36 4.61
C GLY A 68 -4.63 -12.29 5.83
N LEU A 69 -4.41 -13.14 6.84
CA LEU A 69 -5.16 -13.10 8.09
C LEU A 69 -4.82 -11.85 8.93
N CYS A 70 -3.59 -11.36 8.90
CA CYS A 70 -3.20 -10.10 9.53
C CYS A 70 -3.98 -8.92 8.92
N GLN A 71 -4.10 -8.86 7.60
CA GLN A 71 -4.94 -7.85 6.94
C GLN A 71 -6.41 -7.99 7.34
N ASN A 72 -6.95 -9.22 7.38
CA ASN A 72 -8.33 -9.44 7.81
C ASN A 72 -8.58 -8.94 9.24
N PHE A 73 -7.66 -9.23 10.17
CA PHE A 73 -7.73 -8.74 11.54
C PHE A 73 -7.75 -7.20 11.56
N ALA A 74 -6.87 -6.54 10.81
CA ALA A 74 -6.83 -5.09 10.73
C ALA A 74 -8.14 -4.49 10.20
N VAL A 75 -8.72 -5.07 9.14
CA VAL A 75 -10.00 -4.63 8.57
C VAL A 75 -11.16 -4.84 9.54
N HIS A 76 -11.15 -5.91 10.34
CA HIS A 76 -12.15 -6.11 11.39
C HIS A 76 -12.02 -5.09 12.54
N LYS A 77 -10.82 -4.56 12.80
CA LYS A 77 -10.60 -3.48 13.77
C LYS A 77 -10.93 -2.09 13.22
N ALA A 78 -10.93 -1.91 11.90
CA ALA A 78 -11.25 -0.65 11.23
C ALA A 78 -12.64 -0.14 11.62
N LYS A 79 -12.77 1.15 11.89
CA LYS A 79 -14.04 1.82 12.20
C LYS A 79 -14.69 2.39 10.95
N TYR A 80 -13.91 2.76 9.95
CA TYR A 80 -14.40 3.49 8.79
C TYR A 80 -14.67 2.60 7.58
N ASN A 81 -15.46 3.13 6.64
CA ASN A 81 -16.00 2.37 5.50
C ASN A 81 -15.04 2.26 4.31
N ILE A 82 -13.93 2.99 4.32
CA ILE A 82 -12.87 2.88 3.31
C ILE A 82 -11.62 2.34 4.01
N ILE A 83 -11.05 1.29 3.44
CA ILE A 83 -9.80 0.69 3.88
C ILE A 83 -8.70 1.08 2.91
N ALA A 84 -7.59 1.58 3.40
CA ALA A 84 -6.38 1.87 2.62
C ALA A 84 -5.22 1.01 3.14
N LYS A 85 -4.62 0.18 2.29
CA LYS A 85 -3.45 -0.61 2.66
C LYS A 85 -2.18 0.19 2.43
N PHE A 86 -1.38 0.37 3.47
CA PHE A 86 -0.04 0.94 3.38
C PHE A 86 0.98 -0.15 3.74
N ASP A 87 1.91 -0.43 2.83
CA ASP A 87 3.09 -1.21 3.15
C ASP A 87 4.03 -0.34 4.02
N ASP A 88 4.73 -0.99 4.95
CA ASP A 88 5.61 -0.32 5.92
C ASP A 88 6.83 0.32 5.27
N ASP A 89 7.18 -0.11 4.06
CA ASP A 89 8.42 0.23 3.41
C ASP A 89 8.29 0.96 2.08
N ASP A 90 7.08 1.16 1.58
CA ASP A 90 6.77 1.94 0.36
C ASP A 90 6.65 3.45 0.65
N PHE A 91 6.60 4.27 -0.41
CA PHE A 91 6.37 5.71 -0.29
C PHE A 91 4.97 6.10 -0.75
N TYR A 92 4.24 6.79 0.13
CA TYR A 92 2.94 7.39 -0.15
C TYR A 92 3.06 8.89 0.03
N SER A 93 2.85 9.67 -1.04
CA SER A 93 2.97 11.12 -0.95
C SER A 93 1.84 11.73 -0.10
N PRO A 94 1.98 12.99 0.35
CA PRO A 94 0.91 13.70 1.05
C PRO A 94 -0.44 13.75 0.32
N TYR A 95 -0.46 13.54 -1.00
CA TYR A 95 -1.67 13.65 -1.82
C TYR A 95 -2.28 12.27 -2.18
N TYR A 96 -1.66 11.17 -1.75
CA TYR A 96 -2.05 9.82 -2.15
C TYR A 96 -3.49 9.47 -1.75
N LEU A 97 -3.85 9.64 -0.47
CA LEU A 97 -5.21 9.32 -0.01
C LEU A 97 -6.27 10.23 -0.68
N LYS A 98 -5.98 11.52 -0.87
CA LYS A 98 -6.87 12.48 -1.53
C LYS A 98 -7.18 12.02 -2.96
N GLU A 99 -6.16 11.60 -3.70
CA GLU A 99 -6.30 11.09 -5.07
C GLU A 99 -7.23 9.88 -5.16
N GLN A 100 -6.97 8.89 -4.31
CA GLN A 100 -7.70 7.63 -4.30
C GLN A 100 -9.17 7.84 -3.87
N LEU A 101 -9.40 8.71 -2.89
CA LEU A 101 -10.75 9.11 -2.50
C LEU A 101 -11.51 9.82 -3.63
N ASN A 102 -10.87 10.76 -4.33
CA ASN A 102 -11.49 11.42 -5.47
C ASN A 102 -11.93 10.41 -6.53
N ALA A 103 -11.18 9.34 -6.75
CA ALA A 103 -11.59 8.27 -7.67
C ALA A 103 -12.83 7.52 -7.16
N PHE A 104 -12.96 7.24 -5.85
CA PHE A 104 -14.20 6.67 -5.29
C PHE A 104 -15.42 7.58 -5.42
N HIS A 105 -15.22 8.90 -5.43
CA HIS A 105 -16.30 9.88 -5.61
C HIS A 105 -16.72 10.05 -7.07
N ASN A 106 -15.76 9.96 -7.98
CA ASN A 106 -15.98 10.22 -9.41
C ASN A 106 -16.31 8.97 -10.22
N THR A 107 -16.26 7.80 -9.60
CA THR A 107 -16.50 6.50 -10.26
C THR A 107 -17.37 5.62 -9.40
N ASP A 108 -17.95 4.57 -9.98
CA ASP A 108 -18.67 3.52 -9.28
C ASP A 108 -17.74 2.36 -8.85
N ALA A 109 -16.46 2.67 -8.58
CA ALA A 109 -15.49 1.67 -8.16
C ALA A 109 -15.72 1.17 -6.71
N ASP A 110 -15.45 -0.11 -6.51
CA ASP A 110 -15.43 -0.77 -5.20
C ASP A 110 -14.00 -0.85 -4.64
N ILE A 111 -13.03 -0.89 -5.54
CA ILE A 111 -11.60 -0.94 -5.27
C ILE A 111 -10.92 0.13 -6.13
N VAL A 112 -10.03 0.90 -5.54
CA VAL A 112 -9.17 1.87 -6.24
C VAL A 112 -7.72 1.54 -5.89
N GLY A 113 -6.82 1.75 -6.85
CA GLY A 113 -5.38 1.69 -6.61
C GLY A 113 -4.61 2.24 -7.80
N LYS A 114 -3.39 1.75 -7.99
CA LYS A 114 -2.53 2.15 -9.11
C LYS A 114 -2.07 0.94 -9.88
N ARG A 115 -2.44 0.85 -11.15
CA ARG A 115 -1.98 -0.18 -12.08
C ARG A 115 -0.64 0.21 -12.68
N ASP A 116 -0.53 1.45 -13.13
CA ASP A 116 0.75 2.05 -13.43
C ASP A 116 1.28 2.83 -12.23
N CYS A 117 2.56 2.67 -11.91
CA CYS A 117 3.19 3.34 -10.77
C CYS A 117 4.71 3.36 -10.89
N PHE A 118 5.34 4.13 -10.00
CA PHE A 118 6.79 4.21 -9.89
C PHE A 118 7.37 3.11 -9.00
N TYR A 119 8.59 2.70 -9.33
CA TYR A 119 9.42 1.83 -8.51
C TYR A 119 10.77 2.50 -8.30
N TYR A 120 11.21 2.56 -7.05
CA TYR A 120 12.54 3.06 -6.71
C TYR A 120 13.48 1.91 -6.36
N LEU A 121 14.50 1.72 -7.20
CA LEU A 121 15.57 0.75 -6.97
C LEU A 121 16.67 1.42 -6.13
N GLU A 122 16.60 1.21 -4.81
CA GLU A 122 17.43 1.92 -3.83
C GLU A 122 18.92 1.68 -4.05
N GLY A 123 19.32 0.42 -4.26
CA GLY A 123 20.72 0.04 -4.51
C GLY A 123 21.32 0.67 -5.78
N GLU A 124 20.48 1.08 -6.73
CA GLU A 124 20.91 1.69 -7.99
C GLU A 124 20.70 3.21 -8.04
N ASN A 125 20.03 3.78 -7.03
CA ASN A 125 19.48 5.13 -7.03
C ASN A 125 18.72 5.40 -8.34
N LYS A 126 17.83 4.48 -8.72
CA LYS A 126 17.16 4.50 -10.03
C LYS A 126 15.65 4.49 -9.85
N LEU A 127 14.98 5.47 -10.44
CA LEU A 127 13.54 5.55 -10.55
C LEU A 127 13.11 4.98 -11.90
N VAL A 128 12.19 4.02 -11.86
CA VAL A 128 11.55 3.44 -13.04
C VAL A 128 10.04 3.54 -12.87
N GLU A 129 9.30 3.40 -13.96
CA GLU A 129 7.84 3.36 -13.95
C GLU A 129 7.36 2.17 -14.77
N THR A 130 6.20 1.62 -14.40
CA THR A 130 5.54 0.64 -15.25
C THR A 130 4.91 1.31 -16.47
N THR A 131 4.78 0.56 -17.56
CA THR A 131 4.24 1.08 -18.84
C THR A 131 3.09 0.22 -19.36
N PHE A 132 2.12 -0.11 -18.50
CA PHE A 132 0.92 -0.87 -18.91
C PHE A 132 -0.07 -0.01 -19.70
N GLY A 133 -0.06 1.31 -19.51
CA GLY A 133 -0.99 2.23 -20.18
C GLY A 133 -2.41 2.13 -19.61
N GLN A 134 -2.53 1.79 -18.32
CA GLN A 134 -3.76 1.48 -17.63
C GLN A 134 -4.10 2.50 -16.53
N GLU A 135 -3.69 3.77 -16.71
CA GLU A 135 -4.04 4.89 -15.83
C GLU A 135 -5.48 5.36 -16.09
N ASN A 136 -6.15 5.88 -15.04
CA ASN A 136 -7.47 6.51 -15.09
C ASN A 136 -8.56 5.68 -15.80
N GLN A 137 -8.64 4.39 -15.49
CA GLN A 137 -9.60 3.48 -16.09
C GLN A 137 -9.90 2.29 -15.19
N PHE A 138 -10.99 1.56 -15.49
CA PHE A 138 -11.26 0.27 -14.89
C PHE A 138 -10.27 -0.79 -15.37
N VAL A 139 -9.77 -1.60 -14.45
CA VAL A 139 -8.69 -2.56 -14.67
C VAL A 139 -8.98 -3.90 -14.00
N GLU A 140 -8.23 -4.93 -14.36
CA GLU A 140 -8.35 -6.24 -13.71
C GLU A 140 -7.53 -6.36 -12.40
N ARG A 141 -6.63 -5.42 -12.16
CA ARG A 141 -5.86 -5.36 -10.91
C ARG A 141 -5.13 -4.04 -10.80
N VAL A 142 -4.77 -3.73 -9.58
CA VAL A 142 -3.83 -2.68 -9.19
C VAL A 142 -2.63 -3.30 -8.47
N THR A 143 -1.59 -2.51 -8.24
CA THR A 143 -0.44 -2.90 -7.41
C THR A 143 -0.93 -3.21 -6.00
N ASP A 144 -0.51 -4.36 -5.49
CA ASP A 144 -1.03 -4.96 -4.25
C ASP A 144 -0.87 -4.06 -3.02
N SER A 145 0.19 -3.26 -2.96
CA SER A 145 0.44 -2.26 -1.90
C SER A 145 -0.18 -0.89 -2.15
N SER A 146 -0.87 -0.69 -3.27
CA SER A 146 -1.67 0.51 -3.56
C SER A 146 -3.17 0.31 -3.33
N LEU A 147 -3.56 -0.81 -2.73
CA LEU A 147 -4.95 -1.25 -2.64
C LEU A 147 -5.75 -0.39 -1.65
N MET A 148 -6.80 0.26 -2.14
CA MET A 148 -7.83 0.91 -1.34
C MET A 148 -9.20 0.34 -1.73
N PHE A 149 -10.08 0.06 -0.77
CA PHE A 149 -11.35 -0.59 -1.07
C PHE A 149 -12.46 -0.22 -0.09
N ARG A 150 -13.71 -0.37 -0.54
CA ARG A 150 -14.89 -0.23 0.33
C ARG A 150 -14.96 -1.40 1.29
N LYS A 151 -14.99 -1.11 2.59
CA LYS A 151 -15.03 -2.12 3.67
C LYS A 151 -16.21 -3.07 3.53
N GLU A 152 -17.31 -2.66 2.89
CA GLU A 152 -18.48 -3.51 2.66
C GLU A 152 -18.18 -4.78 1.84
N ILE A 153 -17.11 -4.79 1.03
CA ILE A 153 -16.63 -6.00 0.35
C ILE A 153 -16.39 -7.14 1.36
N PHE A 154 -15.96 -6.83 2.60
CA PHE A 154 -15.71 -7.80 3.67
C PHE A 154 -16.94 -8.52 4.19
N GLN A 155 -18.15 -8.08 3.81
CA GLN A 155 -19.37 -8.84 4.06
C GLN A 155 -19.48 -10.06 3.16
N THR A 156 -18.75 -10.08 2.03
CA THR A 156 -18.79 -11.15 1.02
C THR A 156 -17.45 -11.87 0.91
N LEU A 157 -16.34 -11.13 0.87
CA LEU A 157 -15.00 -11.64 0.59
C LEU A 157 -13.96 -11.08 1.55
N GLN A 158 -13.08 -11.94 2.02
CA GLN A 158 -11.92 -11.57 2.85
C GLN A 158 -10.62 -11.94 2.12
N PHE A 159 -9.48 -11.44 2.59
CA PHE A 159 -8.19 -11.92 2.09
C PHE A 159 -8.06 -13.42 2.38
N PRO A 160 -7.57 -14.22 1.42
CA PRO A 160 -7.35 -15.64 1.67
C PRO A 160 -6.19 -15.84 2.65
N ASP A 161 -6.26 -16.90 3.44
CA ASP A 161 -5.20 -17.33 4.36
C ASP A 161 -3.99 -17.86 3.56
N LEU A 162 -3.12 -16.94 3.12
CA LEU A 162 -1.97 -17.22 2.28
C LEU A 162 -0.78 -16.35 2.69
N ASN A 163 0.41 -16.96 2.68
CA ASN A 163 1.67 -16.26 2.96
C ASN A 163 2.17 -15.36 1.82
N LYS A 164 1.69 -15.60 0.60
CA LYS A 164 2.08 -14.85 -0.60
C LYS A 164 0.89 -14.65 -1.51
N SER A 165 0.88 -13.54 -2.25
CA SER A 165 -0.12 -13.23 -3.27
C SER A 165 -1.57 -13.17 -2.74
N TYR A 166 -1.77 -13.01 -1.43
CA TYR A 166 -3.11 -12.87 -0.84
C TYR A 166 -3.84 -11.64 -1.38
N ASP A 167 -3.14 -10.51 -1.60
CA ASP A 167 -3.68 -9.30 -2.22
C ASP A 167 -4.14 -9.54 -3.67
N ASN A 168 -3.28 -10.14 -4.49
CA ASN A 168 -3.63 -10.51 -5.88
C ASN A 168 -4.83 -11.46 -5.93
N LYS A 169 -4.89 -12.44 -5.02
CA LYS A 169 -6.00 -13.38 -4.94
C LYS A 169 -7.29 -12.72 -4.48
N PHE A 170 -7.23 -11.81 -3.51
CA PHE A 170 -8.38 -11.01 -3.09
C PHE A 170 -8.94 -10.20 -4.27
N GLN A 171 -8.11 -9.49 -5.02
CA GLN A 171 -8.53 -8.75 -6.21
C GLN A 171 -9.20 -9.66 -7.27
N GLN A 172 -8.63 -10.85 -7.53
CA GLN A 172 -9.22 -11.84 -8.44
C GLN A 172 -10.60 -12.32 -7.97
N LEU A 173 -10.75 -12.57 -6.67
CA LEU A 173 -12.03 -12.97 -6.09
C LEU A 173 -13.05 -11.83 -6.20
N CYS A 174 -12.63 -10.59 -5.94
CA CYS A 174 -13.51 -9.43 -6.05
C CYS A 174 -14.08 -9.26 -7.45
N LEU A 175 -13.23 -9.30 -8.49
CA LEU A 175 -13.68 -9.26 -9.88
C LEU A 175 -14.66 -10.37 -10.23
N LYS A 176 -14.38 -11.61 -9.78
CA LYS A 176 -15.26 -12.76 -10.02
C LYS A 176 -16.64 -12.61 -9.36
N ASN A 177 -16.75 -11.77 -8.34
CA ASN A 177 -18.00 -11.46 -7.65
C ASN A 177 -18.62 -10.13 -8.12
N GLY A 178 -18.13 -9.56 -9.23
CA GLY A 178 -18.72 -8.38 -9.87
C GLY A 178 -18.26 -7.03 -9.32
N PHE A 179 -17.31 -7.01 -8.37
CA PHE A 179 -16.74 -5.76 -7.87
C PHE A 179 -15.82 -5.12 -8.91
N LYS A 180 -15.84 -3.79 -8.99
CA LYS A 180 -15.11 -2.99 -9.98
C LYS A 180 -13.82 -2.43 -9.39
N ILE A 181 -12.73 -2.57 -10.15
CA ILE A 181 -11.40 -2.05 -9.77
C ILE A 181 -11.03 -0.90 -10.71
N TYR A 182 -10.70 0.25 -10.15
CA TYR A 182 -10.26 1.43 -10.89
C TYR A 182 -8.81 1.78 -10.58
N SER A 183 -8.02 2.08 -11.62
CA SER A 183 -6.66 2.60 -11.47
C SER A 183 -6.67 4.11 -11.61
N THR A 184 -6.04 4.83 -10.68
CA THR A 184 -5.73 6.24 -10.84
C THR A 184 -4.46 6.44 -11.67
N ASP A 185 -3.92 7.66 -11.70
CA ASP A 185 -2.64 7.95 -12.37
C ASP A 185 -1.45 7.36 -11.60
N LYS A 186 -0.25 7.39 -12.21
CA LYS A 186 0.95 6.77 -11.63
C LYS A 186 1.61 7.54 -10.48
N TYR A 187 1.22 8.79 -10.24
CA TYR A 187 1.88 9.68 -9.28
C TYR A 187 1.51 9.37 -7.83
N ASN A 188 2.12 10.08 -6.88
CA ASN A 188 1.85 10.06 -5.45
C ASN A 188 2.11 8.73 -4.73
N TYR A 189 2.72 7.77 -5.40
CA TYR A 189 3.00 6.45 -4.86
C TYR A 189 4.27 5.88 -5.49
N THR A 190 5.09 5.21 -4.70
CA THR A 190 6.28 4.51 -5.21
C THR A 190 6.52 3.25 -4.42
N VAL A 191 6.66 2.15 -5.16
CA VAL A 191 7.13 0.89 -4.60
C VAL A 191 8.63 1.01 -4.35
N VAL A 192 9.07 0.85 -3.11
CA VAL A 192 10.50 0.94 -2.78
C VAL A 192 11.11 -0.46 -2.80
N ARG A 193 12.05 -0.66 -3.70
CA ARG A 193 12.84 -1.89 -3.81
C ARG A 193 14.19 -1.65 -3.18
N ARG A 194 14.27 -2.06 -1.92
CA ARG A 194 15.44 -1.89 -1.07
C ARG A 194 16.60 -2.75 -1.54
N GLN A 195 17.80 -2.31 -1.21
CA GLN A 195 19.00 -3.07 -1.48
C GLN A 195 19.01 -4.34 -0.61
N ASP A 196 18.90 -5.49 -1.25
CA ASP A 196 19.27 -6.75 -0.61
C ASP A 196 20.80 -6.83 -0.52
N LYS A 197 21.32 -6.95 0.71
CA LYS A 197 22.76 -7.04 0.97
C LYS A 197 23.38 -8.33 0.43
N GLU A 198 22.58 -9.38 0.23
CA GLU A 198 23.08 -10.69 -0.21
C GLU A 198 23.17 -10.79 -1.74
N THR A 199 22.26 -10.14 -2.46
CA THR A 199 22.09 -10.38 -3.89
C THR A 199 22.53 -9.22 -4.78
N HIS A 200 22.77 -8.01 -4.24
CA HIS A 200 23.26 -6.79 -4.91
C HIS A 200 22.59 -6.41 -6.25
N THR A 201 21.57 -7.15 -6.67
CA THR A 201 21.03 -7.15 -8.01
C THR A 201 19.58 -7.57 -7.89
N TRP A 202 18.71 -6.87 -8.60
CA TRP A 202 17.32 -7.28 -8.73
C TRP A 202 17.28 -8.73 -9.23
N GLY A 203 16.69 -9.65 -8.46
CA GLY A 203 16.43 -11.03 -8.89
C GLY A 203 15.42 -11.14 -10.04
N ILE A 204 15.09 -10.01 -10.67
CA ILE A 204 14.21 -9.93 -11.82
C ILE A 204 15.09 -9.62 -13.01
N SER A 205 15.08 -10.56 -13.96
CA SER A 205 15.90 -10.48 -15.16
C SER A 205 15.75 -9.13 -15.87
N ASP A 206 16.84 -8.65 -16.46
CA ASP A 206 16.87 -7.47 -17.35
C ASP A 206 15.76 -7.50 -18.42
N LYS A 207 15.34 -8.70 -18.84
CA LYS A 207 14.26 -8.90 -19.81
C LYS A 207 12.89 -8.52 -19.25
N THR A 208 12.62 -8.82 -17.97
CA THR A 208 11.37 -8.43 -17.29
C THR A 208 11.37 -6.94 -16.97
N LEU A 209 12.52 -6.39 -16.55
CA LEU A 209 12.71 -4.94 -16.40
C LEU A 209 12.36 -4.20 -17.71
N LYS A 210 12.97 -4.58 -18.83
CA LYS A 210 12.77 -3.91 -20.13
C LYS A 210 11.37 -4.06 -20.72
N ARG A 211 10.61 -5.09 -20.36
CA ARG A 211 9.27 -5.33 -20.92
C ARG A 211 8.17 -4.54 -20.20
N ILE A 212 8.34 -4.34 -18.89
CA ILE A 212 7.28 -3.78 -18.04
C ILE A 212 7.64 -2.36 -17.60
N PHE A 213 8.94 -2.02 -17.56
CA PHE A 213 9.41 -0.77 -17.00
C PHE A 213 10.13 0.10 -18.02
N SER A 214 9.96 1.41 -17.87
CA SER A 214 10.81 2.43 -18.47
C SER A 214 11.63 3.14 -17.38
N VAL A 215 12.84 3.58 -17.73
CA VAL A 215 13.68 4.36 -16.80
C VAL A 215 13.21 5.80 -16.81
N VAL A 216 12.95 6.35 -15.63
CA VAL A 216 12.56 7.75 -15.44
C VAL A 216 13.78 8.60 -15.14
N ALA A 217 14.57 8.21 -14.13
CA ALA A 217 15.73 8.96 -13.68
C ALA A 217 16.74 8.10 -12.90
N LYS A 218 18.00 8.53 -12.86
CA LYS A 218 18.97 8.10 -11.85
C LYS A 218 19.08 9.22 -10.80
N THR A 219 18.44 9.03 -9.65
CA THR A 219 18.27 10.04 -8.62
C THR A 219 18.23 9.42 -7.22
N ARG A 220 18.66 10.20 -6.22
CA ARG A 220 18.40 9.92 -4.79
C ARG A 220 17.08 10.51 -4.32
N ASP A 221 16.71 11.65 -4.91
CA ASP A 221 15.44 12.31 -4.63
C ASP A 221 14.40 11.82 -5.64
N TYR A 222 13.85 10.63 -5.42
CA TYR A 222 12.74 10.13 -6.23
C TYR A 222 11.40 10.73 -5.78
N LYS A 223 11.28 11.12 -4.51
CA LYS A 223 10.03 11.62 -3.92
C LYS A 223 9.56 12.89 -4.63
N SER A 224 10.48 13.79 -5.01
CA SER A 224 10.14 15.00 -5.79
C SER A 224 9.66 14.71 -7.21
N TYR A 225 10.10 13.61 -7.84
CA TYR A 225 9.67 13.24 -9.20
C TYR A 225 8.25 12.68 -9.22
N VAL A 226 7.87 11.96 -8.17
CA VAL A 226 6.61 11.21 -8.12
C VAL A 226 5.50 11.98 -7.41
N THR A 227 5.84 13.01 -6.62
CA THR A 227 4.84 13.80 -5.89
C THR A 227 4.15 14.79 -6.82
N LYS A 228 2.85 14.63 -7.01
CA LYS A 228 2.01 15.51 -7.83
C LYS A 228 0.90 16.10 -6.94
N PRO A 229 0.95 17.41 -6.64
CA PRO A 229 -0.11 18.08 -5.88
C PRO A 229 -1.49 17.88 -6.51
N ILE A 230 -2.51 17.82 -5.65
CA ILE A 230 -3.91 17.72 -6.03
C ILE A 230 -4.62 18.93 -5.44
N ASP A 231 -5.14 19.76 -6.34
CA ASP A 231 -5.96 20.93 -6.00
C ASP A 231 -7.19 20.53 -5.19
#